data_AF-A0AAV2ZLG4-F1
#
_entry.id   AF-A0AAV2ZLG4-F1
#
_cell.length_a   1.000
_cell.length_b   1.000
_cell.length_c   1.000
_cell.angle_alpha   90.00
_cell.angle_beta   90.00
_cell.angle_gamma   90.00
#
_symmetry.space_group_name_H-M   'P 1'
#
loop_
_entity.id
_entity.type
_entity.pdbx_description
1 polymer ?
#
loop_
_entity_poly.entity_id
_entity_poly.type
_entity_poly.pdbx_seq_one_letter_code
_entity_poly.pdbx_strand_id
1 'polypeptide(L)'
;MIFTHLLRPSLLTKQRLPPLSGCRQFWGWLNAVFNRVDFERIKDVGPDRAASEWLLRCGAKVRYQGLEKWQYDYNGLPTGPLGKYKIQAIDATESCIMYKGFDYLDGLEHLEEIKLCQCIYIEDMCLERISKISNLQNSLSRLEIVSCGNVTDKGVIALNTLRNLEYLFLRDLPGIRKKEMTVELLQKSVPSLQIELDLKD
;
A
#
# COMPACT_ATOMS: atom_id res chain seq x y z
N MET A 1 -20.81 -62.96 -49.79
CA MET A 1 -21.04 -61.51 -49.58
C MET A 1 -21.08 -61.27 -48.08
N ILE A 2 -19.95 -60.86 -47.52
CA ILE A 2 -19.65 -59.52 -46.98
C ILE A 2 -19.94 -59.44 -45.48
N PHE A 3 -18.84 -59.39 -44.72
CA PHE A 3 -18.73 -58.99 -43.32
C PHE A 3 -19.44 -57.65 -43.07
N THR A 4 -20.28 -57.56 -42.05
CA THR A 4 -20.72 -56.28 -41.47
C THR A 4 -19.86 -55.96 -40.24
N HIS A 5 -18.85 -55.15 -40.46
CA HIS A 5 -18.12 -54.41 -39.41
C HIS A 5 -18.73 -53.01 -39.27
N LEU A 6 -18.50 -52.39 -38.09
CA LEU A 6 -18.57 -50.95 -37.74
C LEU A 6 -19.93 -50.43 -37.23
N LEU A 7 -20.08 -49.65 -36.15
CA LEU A 7 -19.17 -48.98 -35.20
C LEU A 7 -19.97 -48.64 -33.92
N ARG A 8 -19.34 -48.76 -32.73
CA ARG A 8 -19.86 -48.20 -31.46
C ARG A 8 -19.69 -46.67 -31.46
N PRO A 9 -20.67 -45.87 -30.99
CA PRO A 9 -20.43 -44.45 -30.75
C PRO A 9 -19.51 -44.28 -29.53
N SER A 10 -18.38 -43.62 -29.73
CA SER A 10 -17.46 -43.25 -28.66
C SER A 10 -18.07 -42.15 -27.79
N LEU A 11 -18.04 -42.36 -26.47
CA LEU A 11 -18.33 -41.33 -25.48
C LEU A 11 -17.20 -40.29 -25.51
N LEU A 12 -17.46 -39.14 -26.13
CA LEU A 12 -16.62 -37.95 -26.00
C LEU A 12 -16.78 -37.40 -24.57
N THR A 13 -15.82 -37.74 -23.72
CA THR A 13 -15.61 -37.07 -22.44
C THR A 13 -15.28 -35.61 -22.72
N LYS A 14 -16.19 -34.71 -22.30
CA LYS A 14 -16.01 -33.27 -22.35
C LYS A 14 -14.85 -32.90 -21.41
N GLN A 15 -13.63 -32.86 -21.93
CA GLN A 15 -12.48 -32.36 -21.18
C GLN A 15 -12.78 -30.91 -20.78
N ARG A 16 -12.92 -30.67 -19.47
CA ARG A 16 -13.00 -29.32 -18.92
C ARG A 16 -11.65 -28.66 -19.19
N LEU A 17 -11.66 -27.65 -20.06
CA LEU A 17 -10.52 -26.74 -20.22
C LEU A 17 -10.20 -26.13 -18.85
N PRO A 18 -8.92 -26.01 -18.48
CA PRO A 18 -8.53 -25.28 -17.28
C PRO A 18 -8.99 -23.82 -17.39
N PRO A 19 -9.37 -23.17 -16.29
CA PRO A 19 -9.80 -21.78 -16.34
C PRO A 19 -8.68 -20.91 -16.91
N LEU A 20 -9.04 -20.02 -17.84
CA LEU A 20 -8.13 -19.10 -18.52
C LEU A 20 -7.44 -18.17 -17.50
N SER A 21 -6.23 -18.53 -17.11
CA SER A 21 -5.33 -17.78 -16.20
C SER A 21 -4.66 -16.55 -16.84
N GLY A 22 -5.21 -16.01 -17.94
CA GLY A 22 -4.61 -14.87 -18.67
C GLY A 22 -4.95 -13.50 -18.09
N CYS A 23 -6.15 -13.32 -17.52
CA CYS A 23 -6.63 -12.00 -17.10
C CYS A 23 -5.91 -11.46 -15.85
N ARG A 24 -5.46 -12.35 -14.95
CA ARG A 24 -4.75 -11.94 -13.72
C ARG A 24 -3.31 -11.47 -13.98
N GLN A 25 -2.70 -11.89 -15.09
CA GLN A 25 -1.31 -11.54 -15.41
C GLN A 25 -1.18 -10.10 -15.91
N PHE A 26 -2.08 -9.65 -16.77
CA PHE A 26 -2.07 -8.27 -17.28
C PHE A 26 -2.28 -7.25 -16.16
N TRP A 27 -3.35 -7.40 -15.35
CA TRP A 27 -3.64 -6.46 -14.27
C TRP A 27 -2.57 -6.49 -13.17
N GLY A 28 -2.03 -7.67 -12.87
CA GLY A 28 -0.89 -7.80 -11.95
C GLY A 28 0.38 -7.11 -12.48
N TRP A 29 0.67 -7.25 -13.79
CA TRP A 29 1.76 -6.54 -14.44
C TRP A 29 1.54 -5.02 -14.42
N LEU A 30 0.34 -4.55 -14.76
CA LEU A 30 0.02 -3.13 -14.80
C LEU A 30 0.22 -2.48 -13.43
N ASN A 31 -0.30 -3.09 -12.36
CA ASN A 31 -0.10 -2.60 -10.99
C ASN A 31 1.38 -2.60 -10.59
N ALA A 32 2.14 -3.61 -11.02
CA ALA A 32 3.58 -3.65 -10.78
C ALA A 32 4.32 -2.53 -11.52
N VAL A 33 3.90 -2.16 -12.73
CA VAL A 33 4.47 -1.04 -13.49
C VAL A 33 4.13 0.29 -12.84
N PHE A 34 2.88 0.49 -12.42
CA PHE A 34 2.45 1.73 -11.74
C PHE A 34 3.24 1.98 -10.46
N ASN A 35 3.57 0.91 -9.73
CA ASN A 35 4.34 0.98 -8.50
C ASN A 35 5.85 0.86 -8.71
N ARG A 36 6.36 0.74 -9.95
CA ARG A 36 7.80 0.66 -10.17
C ARG A 36 8.46 1.99 -9.83
N VAL A 37 9.56 1.92 -9.09
CA VAL A 37 10.38 3.08 -8.74
C VAL A 37 11.25 3.47 -9.93
N ASP A 38 11.19 4.75 -10.29
CA ASP A 38 12.02 5.38 -11.30
C ASP A 38 13.04 6.28 -10.58
N PHE A 39 14.25 5.74 -10.39
CA PHE A 39 15.32 6.42 -9.67
C PHE A 39 15.90 7.60 -10.46
N GLU A 40 15.86 7.56 -11.80
CA GLU A 40 16.25 8.70 -12.62
C GLU A 40 15.24 9.83 -12.45
N ARG A 41 13.94 9.51 -12.40
CA ARG A 41 12.91 10.51 -12.10
C ARG A 41 13.12 11.14 -10.72
N ILE A 42 13.42 10.34 -9.69
CA ILE A 42 13.74 10.87 -8.35
C ILE A 42 14.93 11.85 -8.41
N LYS A 43 15.96 11.53 -9.17
CA LYS A 43 17.14 12.39 -9.36
C LYS A 43 16.80 13.69 -10.09
N ASP A 44 15.94 13.62 -11.10
CA ASP A 44 15.59 14.77 -11.93
C ASP A 44 14.67 15.77 -11.23
N VAL A 45 13.68 15.30 -10.46
CA VAL A 45 12.65 16.16 -9.87
C VAL A 45 12.64 16.21 -8.34
N GLY A 46 13.47 15.38 -7.69
CA GLY A 46 13.51 15.22 -6.25
C GLY A 46 12.47 14.22 -5.72
N PRO A 47 12.67 13.73 -4.48
CA PRO A 47 11.87 12.65 -3.91
C PRO A 47 10.40 13.03 -3.71
N ASP A 48 10.10 14.20 -3.16
CA ASP A 48 8.72 14.66 -2.93
C ASP A 48 7.89 14.70 -4.21
N ARG A 49 8.48 15.21 -5.29
CA ARG A 49 7.79 15.31 -6.58
C ARG A 49 7.58 13.94 -7.21
N ALA A 50 8.60 13.08 -7.21
CA ALA A 50 8.50 11.72 -7.76
C ALA A 50 7.50 10.86 -6.96
N ALA A 51 7.50 10.97 -5.63
CA ALA A 51 6.53 10.31 -4.76
C ALA A 51 5.11 10.84 -4.99
N SER A 52 4.93 12.16 -5.17
CA SER A 52 3.63 12.74 -5.54
C SER A 52 3.10 12.14 -6.85
N GLU A 53 3.95 12.05 -7.87
CA GLU A 53 3.59 11.44 -9.16
C GLU A 53 3.18 9.97 -9.01
N TRP A 54 3.88 9.20 -8.17
CA TRP A 54 3.53 7.82 -7.86
C TRP A 54 2.21 7.68 -7.12
N LEU A 55 2.03 8.46 -6.05
CA LEU A 55 0.83 8.41 -5.23
C LEU A 55 -0.40 8.75 -6.07
N LEU A 56 -0.35 9.84 -6.83
CA LEU A 56 -1.50 10.31 -7.62
C LEU A 56 -1.82 9.37 -8.80
N ARG A 57 -0.83 8.81 -9.50
CA ARG A 57 -1.12 7.82 -10.56
C ARG A 57 -1.69 6.52 -10.01
N CYS A 58 -1.42 6.21 -8.73
CA CYS A 58 -2.02 5.10 -7.99
C CYS A 58 -3.33 5.46 -7.29
N GLY A 59 -3.90 6.65 -7.52
CA GLY A 59 -5.18 7.08 -6.96
C GLY A 59 -5.11 7.61 -5.52
N ALA A 60 -3.93 7.76 -4.94
CA ALA A 60 -3.75 8.42 -3.66
C ALA A 60 -3.68 9.96 -3.82
N LYS A 61 -3.71 10.65 -2.68
CA LYS A 61 -3.64 12.11 -2.58
C LYS A 61 -2.49 12.50 -1.68
N VAL A 62 -1.92 13.67 -1.92
CA VAL A 62 -0.88 14.25 -1.06
C VAL A 62 -1.23 15.66 -0.64
N ARG A 63 -0.79 16.04 0.54
CA ARG A 63 -0.84 17.43 1.03
C ARG A 63 0.58 17.88 1.33
N TYR A 64 0.92 19.10 0.94
CA TYR A 64 2.25 19.66 1.16
C TYR A 64 2.29 20.51 2.44
N GLN A 65 3.46 20.61 3.05
CA GLN A 65 3.68 21.47 4.22
C GLN A 65 3.24 22.91 3.95
N GLY A 66 2.53 23.49 4.93
CA GLY A 66 2.00 24.86 4.86
C GLY A 66 0.82 25.04 3.90
N LEU A 67 0.32 23.98 3.26
CA LEU A 67 -0.85 24.03 2.39
C LEU A 67 -1.99 23.17 2.95
N GLU A 68 -3.19 23.73 2.98
CA GLU A 68 -4.41 22.99 3.34
C GLU A 68 -4.94 22.15 2.17
N LYS A 69 -4.64 22.57 0.93
CA LYS A 69 -5.17 21.94 -0.28
C LYS A 69 -4.48 20.61 -0.58
N TRP A 70 -5.28 19.56 -0.70
CA TRP A 70 -4.88 18.25 -1.20
C TRP A 70 -4.68 18.24 -2.73
N GLN A 71 -3.62 17.57 -3.17
CA GLN A 71 -3.37 17.24 -4.57
C GLN A 71 -3.88 15.83 -4.84
N TYR A 72 -4.76 15.73 -5.83
CA TYR A 72 -5.39 14.46 -6.24
C TYR A 72 -5.53 14.34 -7.75
N ASP A 73 -5.30 15.43 -8.50
CA ASP A 73 -5.21 15.42 -9.96
C ASP A 73 -3.74 15.42 -10.36
N TYR A 74 -3.30 14.33 -11.00
CA TYR A 74 -1.93 14.16 -11.46
C TYR A 74 -1.49 15.31 -12.38
N ASN A 75 -2.37 15.75 -13.28
CA ASN A 75 -2.07 16.82 -14.23
C ASN A 75 -2.06 18.20 -13.55
N GLY A 76 -2.66 18.30 -12.37
CA GLY A 76 -2.68 19.50 -11.53
C GLY A 76 -1.49 19.61 -10.57
N LEU A 77 -0.53 18.68 -10.60
CA LEU A 77 0.65 18.75 -9.74
C LEU A 77 1.43 20.06 -9.97
N PRO A 78 1.84 20.76 -8.91
CA PRO A 78 2.39 22.09 -9.04
C PRO A 78 3.73 22.09 -9.80
N THR A 79 3.82 22.96 -10.81
CA THR A 79 5.02 23.23 -11.61
C THR A 79 5.78 24.43 -11.01
N GLY A 80 6.34 24.23 -9.81
CA GLY A 80 7.17 25.24 -9.14
C GLY A 80 8.65 24.88 -9.13
N PRO A 81 9.48 25.67 -8.44
CA PRO A 81 10.89 25.35 -8.21
C PRO A 81 11.05 23.93 -7.64
N LEU A 82 12.11 23.23 -8.09
CA LEU A 82 12.44 21.89 -7.58
C LEU A 82 12.65 21.93 -6.07
N GLY A 83 12.16 20.90 -5.38
CA GLY A 83 12.25 20.77 -3.93
C GLY A 83 11.39 21.73 -3.10
N LYS A 84 10.62 22.64 -3.73
CA LYS A 84 9.76 23.60 -2.99
C LYS A 84 8.67 22.91 -2.18
N TYR A 85 8.02 21.90 -2.75
CA TYR A 85 6.86 21.25 -2.16
C TYR A 85 7.29 19.99 -1.43
N LYS A 86 7.04 19.96 -0.11
CA LYS A 86 7.39 18.87 0.79
C LYS A 86 6.14 18.12 1.21
N ILE A 87 6.06 16.82 0.96
CA ILE A 87 4.88 16.02 1.33
C ILE A 87 4.80 15.98 2.86
N GLN A 88 3.66 16.42 3.40
CA GLN A 88 3.34 16.34 4.83
C GLN A 88 2.36 15.22 5.14
N ALA A 89 1.39 14.97 4.26
CA ALA A 89 0.37 13.96 4.48
C ALA A 89 0.05 13.18 3.21
N ILE A 90 -0.26 11.90 3.36
CA ILE A 90 -0.70 10.98 2.32
C ILE A 90 -2.08 10.43 2.71
N ASP A 91 -3.04 10.52 1.79
CA ASP A 91 -4.31 9.79 1.87
C ASP A 91 -4.40 8.83 0.69
N ALA A 92 -4.24 7.54 0.96
CA ALA A 92 -4.28 6.47 -0.01
C ALA A 92 -5.63 5.72 -0.02
N THR A 93 -6.75 6.42 0.19
CA THR A 93 -8.08 5.81 0.10
C THR A 93 -8.35 5.22 -1.29
N GLU A 94 -8.73 3.94 -1.34
CA GLU A 94 -9.01 3.17 -2.57
C GLU A 94 -7.83 3.13 -3.56
N SER A 95 -6.61 3.30 -3.04
CA SER A 95 -5.40 3.35 -3.84
C SER A 95 -4.86 1.97 -4.24
N CYS A 96 -4.21 1.89 -5.40
CA CYS A 96 -3.51 0.70 -5.86
C CYS A 96 -2.01 0.66 -5.48
N ILE A 97 -1.58 1.46 -4.51
CA ILE A 97 -0.20 1.38 -3.99
C ILE A 97 0.11 0.01 -3.41
N MET A 98 1.34 -0.45 -3.61
CA MET A 98 1.83 -1.74 -3.10
C MET A 98 3.32 -1.66 -2.78
N TYR A 99 3.84 -2.64 -2.06
CA TYR A 99 5.23 -2.74 -1.60
C TYR A 99 6.28 -2.22 -2.59
N LYS A 100 6.16 -2.56 -3.89
CA LYS A 100 7.13 -2.17 -4.93
C LYS A 100 7.36 -0.66 -5.07
N GLY A 101 6.37 0.16 -4.71
CA GLY A 101 6.46 1.61 -4.81
C GLY A 101 6.97 2.29 -3.54
N PHE A 102 7.11 1.56 -2.44
CA PHE A 102 7.39 2.19 -1.15
C PHE A 102 8.80 2.77 -1.07
N ASP A 103 9.72 2.41 -1.97
CA ASP A 103 11.04 3.06 -2.05
C ASP A 103 10.95 4.53 -2.50
N TYR A 104 9.84 4.98 -3.11
CA TYR A 104 9.60 6.41 -3.33
C TYR A 104 9.52 7.22 -2.02
N LEU A 105 9.22 6.55 -0.89
CA LEU A 105 9.12 7.19 0.41
C LEU A 105 10.49 7.44 1.07
N ASP A 106 11.58 6.83 0.56
CA ASP A 106 12.90 6.89 1.20
C ASP A 106 13.42 8.33 1.35
N GLY A 107 13.16 9.20 0.39
CA GLY A 107 13.63 10.58 0.40
C GLY A 107 12.67 11.60 1.04
N LEU A 108 11.58 11.16 1.68
CA LEU A 108 10.60 12.06 2.28
C LEU A 108 10.96 12.37 3.73
N GLU A 109 11.49 13.57 3.97
CA GLU A 109 11.98 14.00 5.29
C GLU A 109 10.89 14.62 6.18
N HIS A 110 9.74 14.95 5.61
CA HIS A 110 8.70 15.76 6.24
C HIS A 110 7.33 15.10 6.29
N LEU A 111 7.26 13.79 6.02
CA LEU A 111 6.01 13.04 5.98
C LEU A 111 5.55 12.72 7.41
N GLU A 112 4.48 13.38 7.84
CA GLU A 112 3.96 13.30 9.21
C GLU A 112 2.73 12.39 9.31
N GLU A 113 1.90 12.33 8.26
CA GLU A 113 0.61 11.62 8.28
C GLU A 113 0.49 10.63 7.11
N ILE A 114 0.13 9.38 7.38
CA ILE A 114 -0.25 8.41 6.35
C ILE A 114 -1.61 7.81 6.70
N LYS A 115 -2.53 7.82 5.74
CA LYS A 115 -3.79 7.10 5.79
C LYS A 115 -3.86 6.05 4.68
N LEU A 116 -4.01 4.80 5.08
CA LEU A 116 -4.23 3.65 4.19
C LEU A 116 -5.67 3.18 4.40
N CYS A 117 -6.54 3.43 3.42
CA CYS A 117 -7.96 3.10 3.53
C CYS A 117 -8.40 2.30 2.30
N GLN A 118 -8.95 1.10 2.49
CA GLN A 118 -9.41 0.23 1.40
C GLN A 118 -8.32 -0.06 0.34
N CYS A 119 -7.04 -0.06 0.73
CA CYS A 119 -5.93 -0.39 -0.16
C CYS A 119 -5.78 -1.92 -0.26
N ILE A 120 -6.29 -2.53 -1.32
CA ILE A 120 -6.34 -4.01 -1.45
C ILE A 120 -4.97 -4.70 -1.64
N TYR A 121 -3.92 -3.94 -1.97
CA TYR A 121 -2.56 -4.45 -2.19
C TYR A 121 -1.59 -4.12 -1.04
N ILE A 122 -2.10 -3.52 0.05
CA ILE A 122 -1.32 -3.31 1.26
C ILE A 122 -1.33 -4.60 2.08
N GLU A 123 -0.12 -5.05 2.44
CA GLU A 123 0.16 -6.28 3.19
C GLU A 123 1.21 -5.98 4.28
N ASP A 124 1.50 -6.96 5.15
CA ASP A 124 2.48 -6.80 6.23
C ASP A 124 3.85 -6.29 5.78
N MET A 125 4.32 -6.72 4.60
CA MET A 125 5.60 -6.27 4.04
C MET A 125 5.62 -4.76 3.74
N CYS A 126 4.47 -4.17 3.44
CA CYS A 126 4.35 -2.72 3.23
C CYS A 126 4.58 -1.96 4.54
N LEU A 127 3.99 -2.45 5.64
CA LEU A 127 4.14 -1.86 6.97
C LEU A 127 5.56 -2.06 7.53
N GLU A 128 6.15 -3.25 7.32
CA GLU A 128 7.55 -3.50 7.62
C GLU A 128 8.49 -2.58 6.81
N ARG A 129 8.15 -2.28 5.56
CA ARG A 129 8.92 -1.34 4.75
C ARG A 129 8.85 0.08 5.30
N ILE A 130 7.65 0.56 5.64
CA ILE A 130 7.45 1.88 6.29
C ILE A 130 8.33 1.96 7.54
N SER A 131 8.29 0.93 8.38
CA SER A 131 9.00 0.93 9.66
C SER A 131 10.53 0.90 9.53
N LYS A 132 11.06 0.50 8.37
CA LYS A 132 12.49 0.49 8.05
C LYS A 132 13.01 1.78 7.40
N ILE A 133 12.13 2.71 6.99
CA ILE A 133 12.56 3.98 6.40
C ILE A 133 13.03 4.90 7.53
N SER A 134 14.33 5.22 7.56
CA SER A 134 14.92 6.09 8.59
C SER A 134 14.24 7.45 8.67
N ASN A 135 13.88 8.03 7.52
CA ASN A 135 13.24 9.34 7.47
C ASN A 135 11.83 9.30 8.10
N LEU A 136 11.07 8.22 7.91
CA LEU A 136 9.75 8.06 8.52
C LEU A 136 9.83 7.72 10.01
N GLN A 137 10.87 7.01 10.46
CA GLN A 137 11.11 6.84 11.90
C GLN A 137 11.29 8.18 12.62
N ASN A 138 11.77 9.21 11.92
CA ASN A 138 11.99 10.55 12.45
C ASN A 138 10.78 11.49 12.28
N SER A 139 9.97 11.31 11.24
CA SER A 139 8.94 12.28 10.84
C SER A 139 7.50 11.80 11.04
N LEU A 140 7.23 10.51 10.91
CA LEU A 140 5.86 9.99 10.89
C LEU A 140 5.26 9.98 12.31
N SER A 141 4.21 10.77 12.51
CA SER A 141 3.52 10.94 13.79
C SER A 141 2.11 10.34 13.81
N ARG A 142 1.46 10.21 12.64
CA ARG A 142 0.09 9.69 12.55
C ARG A 142 -0.04 8.65 11.44
N LEU A 143 -0.58 7.48 11.79
CA LEU A 143 -0.86 6.40 10.85
C LEU A 143 -2.28 5.86 11.03
N GLU A 144 -3.03 5.77 9.94
CA GLU A 144 -4.35 5.17 9.92
C GLU A 144 -4.37 3.99 8.94
N ILE A 145 -4.89 2.84 9.37
CA ILE A 145 -5.03 1.63 8.55
C ILE A 145 -6.47 1.13 8.67
N VAL A 146 -7.22 1.27 7.58
CA VAL A 146 -8.67 1.04 7.53
C VAL A 146 -9.01 0.09 6.37
N SER A 147 -9.68 -1.03 6.66
CA SER A 147 -10.16 -1.97 5.64
C SER A 147 -9.06 -2.48 4.68
N CYS A 148 -7.81 -2.59 5.16
CA CYS A 148 -6.70 -3.22 4.43
C CYS A 148 -6.65 -4.71 4.74
N GLY A 149 -7.43 -5.52 4.02
CA GLY A 149 -7.74 -6.91 4.38
C GLY A 149 -6.58 -7.90 4.47
N ASN A 150 -5.40 -7.58 3.92
CA ASN A 150 -4.21 -8.44 3.99
C ASN A 150 -3.24 -8.06 5.12
N VAL A 151 -3.56 -7.03 5.92
CA VAL A 151 -2.77 -6.63 7.08
C VAL A 151 -3.09 -7.54 8.26
N THR A 152 -2.06 -8.05 8.92
CA THR A 152 -2.16 -8.93 10.09
C THR A 152 -1.42 -8.35 11.30
N ASP A 153 -1.49 -9.07 12.44
CA ASP A 153 -0.79 -8.69 13.66
C ASP A 153 0.71 -8.45 13.39
N LYS A 154 1.31 -9.25 12.49
CA LYS A 154 2.73 -9.14 12.13
C LYS A 154 3.06 -7.76 11.53
N GLY A 155 2.27 -7.30 10.57
CA GLY A 155 2.51 -6.02 9.91
C GLY A 155 2.36 -4.85 10.87
N VAL A 156 1.34 -4.91 11.73
CA VAL A 156 1.11 -3.88 12.75
C VAL A 156 2.23 -3.87 13.79
N ILE A 157 2.67 -5.02 14.31
CA ILE A 157 3.77 -5.12 15.26
C ILE A 157 5.09 -4.57 14.67
N ALA A 158 5.30 -4.71 13.36
CA ALA A 158 6.51 -4.19 12.70
C ALA A 158 6.66 -2.67 12.80
N LEU A 159 5.59 -1.93 13.12
CA LEU A 159 5.60 -0.47 13.33
C LEU A 159 6.30 -0.04 14.62
N ASN A 160 6.73 -0.98 15.46
CA ASN A 160 7.38 -0.71 16.75
C ASN A 160 8.70 0.11 16.68
N THR A 161 9.28 0.28 15.49
CA THR A 161 10.48 1.10 15.25
C THR A 161 10.16 2.57 15.02
N LEU A 162 8.90 2.93 14.76
CA LEU A 162 8.46 4.31 14.53
C LEU A 162 8.31 5.03 15.87
N ARG A 163 9.44 5.42 16.48
CA ARG A 163 9.48 5.97 17.85
C ARG A 163 8.75 7.31 18.00
N ASN A 164 8.60 8.05 16.91
CA ASN A 164 7.88 9.32 16.87
C ASN A 164 6.40 9.17 16.48
N LEU A 165 5.90 7.95 16.29
CA LEU A 165 4.48 7.71 16.04
C LEU A 165 3.70 8.01 17.31
N GLU A 166 2.81 9.01 17.23
CA GLU A 166 1.98 9.48 18.33
C GLU A 166 0.58 8.88 18.29
N TYR A 167 0.05 8.62 17.09
CA TYR A 167 -1.29 8.10 16.90
C TYR A 167 -1.35 7.00 15.85
N LEU A 168 -1.97 5.88 16.22
CA LEU A 168 -2.27 4.75 15.35
C LEU A 168 -3.76 4.40 15.42
N PHE A 169 -4.45 4.46 14.28
CA PHE A 169 -5.84 4.01 14.16
C PHE A 169 -5.93 2.74 13.31
N LEU A 170 -6.56 1.70 13.85
CA LEU A 170 -6.76 0.42 13.19
C LEU A 170 -8.25 0.10 13.12
N ARG A 171 -8.78 -0.04 11.91
CA ARG A 171 -10.20 -0.31 11.70
C ARG A 171 -10.44 -1.38 10.65
N ASP A 172 -11.38 -2.28 10.91
CA ASP A 172 -11.85 -3.28 9.95
C ASP A 172 -10.69 -4.09 9.32
N LEU A 173 -9.79 -4.60 10.15
CA LEU A 173 -8.64 -5.41 9.73
C LEU A 173 -8.85 -6.88 10.13
N PRO A 174 -9.49 -7.71 9.28
CA PRO A 174 -9.84 -9.09 9.62
C PRO A 174 -8.62 -10.01 9.83
N GLY A 175 -7.42 -9.57 9.44
CA GLY A 175 -6.17 -10.28 9.69
C GLY A 175 -5.60 -10.07 11.10
N ILE A 176 -6.11 -9.11 11.87
CA ILE A 176 -5.72 -8.89 13.27
C ILE A 176 -6.52 -9.84 14.16
N ARG A 177 -5.84 -10.82 14.74
CA ARG A 177 -6.48 -11.88 15.55
C ARG A 177 -6.09 -11.83 17.03
N LYS A 178 -5.05 -11.08 17.37
CA LYS A 178 -4.52 -11.00 18.74
C LYS A 178 -4.38 -9.53 19.15
N LYS A 179 -5.48 -8.79 19.09
CA LYS A 179 -5.49 -7.32 19.26
C LYS A 179 -4.84 -6.87 20.57
N GLU A 180 -5.10 -7.54 21.69
CA GLU A 180 -4.51 -7.20 23.00
C GLU A 180 -2.99 -7.40 23.00
N MET A 181 -2.51 -8.52 22.48
CA MET A 181 -1.08 -8.82 22.37
C MET A 181 -0.37 -7.85 21.42
N THR A 182 -1.01 -7.52 20.30
CA THR A 182 -0.50 -6.56 19.31
C THR A 182 -0.35 -5.17 19.92
N VAL A 183 -1.36 -4.71 20.68
CA VAL A 183 -1.30 -3.44 21.42
C VAL A 183 -0.20 -3.46 22.48
N GLU A 184 -0.12 -4.53 23.29
CA GLU A 184 0.89 -4.65 24.35
C GLU A 184 2.32 -4.55 23.79
N LEU A 185 2.61 -5.24 22.68
CA LEU A 185 3.93 -5.20 22.04
C LEU A 185 4.29 -3.82 21.48
N LEU A 186 3.31 -3.14 20.88
CA LEU A 186 3.49 -1.78 20.39
C LEU A 186 3.73 -0.81 21.54
N GLN A 187 2.89 -0.82 22.58
CA GLN A 187 3.03 0.06 23.74
C GLN A 187 4.32 -0.21 24.53
N LYS A 188 4.79 -1.46 24.61
CA LYS A 188 6.10 -1.76 25.20
C LYS A 188 7.24 -1.08 24.45
N SER A 189 7.10 -0.90 23.14
CA SER A 189 8.13 -0.31 22.29
C SER A 189 7.97 1.21 22.17
N VAL A 190 6.74 1.71 22.08
CA VAL A 190 6.40 3.13 21.96
C VAL A 190 5.36 3.46 23.03
N PRO A 191 5.79 3.70 24.29
CA PRO A 191 4.86 3.84 25.42
C PRO A 191 3.89 5.02 25.33
N SER A 192 4.25 6.05 24.58
CA SER A 192 3.43 7.24 24.34
C SER A 192 2.42 7.08 23.20
N LEU A 193 2.47 5.97 22.44
CA LEU A 193 1.62 5.77 21.27
C LEU A 193 0.15 5.64 21.69
N GLN A 194 -0.68 6.57 21.24
CA GLN A 194 -2.13 6.45 21.33
C GLN A 194 -2.62 5.47 20.25
N ILE A 195 -3.23 4.36 20.67
CA ILE A 195 -3.79 3.35 19.76
C ILE A 195 -5.31 3.36 19.89
N GLU A 196 -5.99 3.58 18.78
CA GLU A 196 -7.45 3.50 18.67
C GLU A 196 -7.82 2.30 17.78
N LEU A 197 -8.73 1.46 18.29
CA LEU A 197 -9.15 0.22 17.64
C LEU A 197 -10.65 0.23 17.36
N ASP A 198 -11.01 0.00 16.10
CA ASP A 198 -12.36 -0.37 15.66
C ASP A 198 -12.27 -1.71 14.91
N LEU A 199 -11.89 -2.75 15.66
CA LEU A 199 -11.69 -4.12 15.19
C LEU A 199 -12.77 -5.02 15.78
N LYS A 200 -13.24 -5.99 14.98
CA LYS A 200 -14.18 -7.02 15.46
C LYS A 200 -13.51 -7.91 16.50
N ASP A 201 -14.31 -8.49 17.38
CA ASP A 201 -13.88 -9.55 18.31
C ASP A 201 -13.53 -10.85 17.59
#